data_AF-A0A2E9LHP3-F1
#
_entry.id   AF-A0A2E9LHP3-F1
#
_cell.length_a   1.000
_cell.length_b   1.000
_cell.length_c   1.000
_cell.angle_alpha   90.00
_cell.angle_beta   90.00
_cell.angle_gamma   90.00
#
_symmetry.space_group_name_H-M   'P 1'
#
loop_
_entity.id
_entity.type
_entity.pdbx_description
1 polymer ?
#
loop_
_entity_poly.entity_id
_entity_poly.type
_entity_poly.pdbx_seq_one_letter_code
_entity_poly.pdbx_strand_id
1 'polypeptide(L)'
;MVSKKQKKDMKDYLVTKLSNSGHAVKPVSREIVSGITSNYLLIDEEGLVLLVDQAYPRDSLNSFYQETRKRGHNFGAVLFKDGELFFRNAADKNYFKKDKYLSLKKYSNEEMHRMILFRPEEIFLNEKRSHLQYYQPSSANLNECLTIFNFQSVRFDYSHIDESGRFKPSDKESKRLYIWNDRKENADSLRLEKWVLFGNTSEIGKQRQSDLFR
;
A
#
# COMPACT_ATOMS: atom_id res chain seq x y z
N MET A 1 -0.64 -15.29 -9.80
CA MET A 1 0.67 -14.70 -10.16
C MET A 1 0.40 -13.68 -11.26
N VAL A 2 0.95 -12.47 -11.17
CA VAL A 2 0.68 -11.40 -12.14
C VAL A 2 1.24 -11.78 -13.51
N SER A 3 0.43 -11.69 -14.55
CA SER A 3 0.83 -12.03 -15.93
C SER A 3 1.78 -10.98 -16.51
N LYS A 4 2.58 -11.36 -17.52
CA LYS A 4 3.47 -10.41 -18.23
C LYS A 4 2.69 -9.22 -18.83
N LYS A 5 1.47 -9.47 -19.32
CA LYS A 5 0.57 -8.44 -19.85
C LYS A 5 0.20 -7.44 -18.75
N GLN A 6 -0.30 -7.92 -17.61
CA GLN A 6 -0.66 -7.08 -16.47
C GLN A 6 0.51 -6.25 -15.92
N LYS A 7 1.72 -6.82 -15.86
CA LYS A 7 2.93 -6.07 -15.49
C LYS A 7 3.21 -4.91 -16.44
N LYS A 8 3.04 -5.17 -17.75
CA LYS A 8 3.18 -4.15 -18.79
C LYS A 8 2.09 -3.09 -18.67
N ASP A 9 0.84 -3.49 -18.48
CA ASP A 9 -0.31 -2.57 -18.38
C ASP A 9 -0.12 -1.56 -17.23
N MET A 10 0.25 -2.04 -16.03
CA MET A 10 0.56 -1.15 -14.88
C MET A 10 1.67 -0.15 -15.19
N LYS A 11 2.74 -0.63 -15.83
CA LYS A 11 3.89 0.21 -16.18
C LYS A 11 3.48 1.27 -17.21
N ASP A 12 2.80 0.86 -18.27
CA ASP A 12 2.38 1.73 -19.37
C ASP A 12 1.37 2.78 -18.89
N TYR A 13 0.44 2.40 -17.98
CA TYR A 13 -0.48 3.32 -17.31
C TYR A 13 0.27 4.42 -16.55
N LEU A 14 1.20 4.05 -15.66
CA LEU A 14 1.93 5.01 -14.84
C LEU A 14 2.85 5.90 -15.68
N VAL A 15 3.56 5.33 -16.67
CA VAL A 15 4.40 6.10 -17.59
C VAL A 15 3.55 7.13 -18.33
N THR A 16 2.42 6.73 -18.91
CA THR A 16 1.53 7.63 -19.64
C THR A 16 1.02 8.76 -18.75
N LYS A 17 0.54 8.45 -17.54
CA LYS A 17 0.03 9.46 -16.60
C LYS A 17 1.10 10.46 -16.17
N LEU A 18 2.29 9.99 -15.85
CA LEU A 18 3.41 10.83 -15.42
C LEU A 18 3.93 11.70 -16.57
N SER A 19 4.10 11.13 -17.77
CA SER A 19 4.54 11.88 -18.96
C SER A 19 3.51 12.93 -19.38
N ASN A 20 2.21 12.61 -19.34
CA ASN A 20 1.15 13.58 -19.61
C ASN A 20 1.10 14.72 -18.57
N SER A 21 1.68 14.49 -17.40
CA SER A 21 1.81 15.51 -16.34
C SER A 21 3.11 16.32 -16.44
N GLY A 22 3.90 16.11 -17.49
CA GLY A 22 5.12 16.87 -17.78
C GLY A 22 6.40 16.29 -17.20
N HIS A 23 6.36 15.12 -16.57
CA HIS A 23 7.55 14.49 -15.98
C HIS A 23 8.33 13.67 -17.00
N ALA A 24 9.67 13.70 -16.90
CA ALA A 24 10.53 12.78 -17.63
C ALA A 24 10.51 11.42 -16.94
N VAL A 25 10.10 10.36 -17.65
CA VAL A 25 9.93 9.02 -17.05
C VAL A 25 10.80 8.00 -17.77
N LYS A 26 11.64 7.28 -17.02
CA LYS A 26 12.46 6.19 -17.53
C LYS A 26 12.10 4.88 -16.83
N PRO A 27 11.44 3.93 -17.51
CA PRO A 27 11.20 2.61 -16.96
C PRO A 27 12.50 1.79 -16.91
N VAL A 28 12.71 1.10 -15.80
CA VAL A 28 13.88 0.25 -15.58
C VAL A 28 13.45 -1.11 -15.03
N SER A 29 14.09 -2.16 -15.52
CA SER A 29 13.97 -3.53 -15.00
C SER A 29 15.34 -3.99 -14.53
N ARG A 30 15.49 -4.28 -13.23
CA ARG A 30 16.76 -4.71 -12.65
C ARG A 30 16.52 -5.69 -11.52
N GLU A 31 17.44 -6.62 -11.33
CA GLU A 31 17.51 -7.41 -10.12
C GLU A 31 17.90 -6.52 -8.92
N ILE A 32 16.95 -6.31 -8.01
CA ILE A 32 17.15 -5.53 -6.77
C ILE A 32 17.15 -6.44 -5.53
N VAL A 33 16.59 -7.64 -5.67
CA VAL A 33 16.62 -8.73 -4.69
C VAL A 33 17.12 -9.96 -5.42
N SER A 34 17.99 -10.74 -4.79
CA SER A 34 18.60 -11.93 -5.38
C SER A 34 17.53 -12.87 -5.97
N GLY A 35 17.66 -13.19 -7.26
CA GLY A 35 16.73 -14.01 -8.03
C GLY A 35 15.43 -13.32 -8.44
N ILE A 36 15.28 -12.02 -8.18
CA ILE A 36 14.04 -11.25 -8.40
C ILE A 36 14.34 -10.00 -9.22
N THR A 37 14.02 -10.05 -10.52
CA THR A 37 13.99 -8.87 -11.39
C THR A 37 12.75 -8.03 -11.08
N SER A 38 12.96 -6.79 -10.65
CA SER A 38 11.92 -5.84 -10.30
C SER A 38 11.82 -4.72 -11.31
N ASN A 39 10.61 -4.19 -11.47
CA ASN A 39 10.33 -3.04 -12.31
C ASN A 39 10.24 -1.78 -11.43
N TYR A 40 10.82 -0.68 -11.88
CA TYR A 40 10.66 0.63 -11.26
C TYR A 40 10.74 1.73 -12.32
N LEU A 41 10.23 2.92 -11.97
CA LEU A 41 10.29 4.11 -12.79
C LEU A 41 11.25 5.11 -12.14
N LEU A 42 12.18 5.65 -12.92
CA LEU A 42 12.89 6.87 -12.57
C LEU A 42 12.10 8.06 -13.12
N ILE A 43 11.90 9.08 -12.29
CA ILE A 43 11.07 10.24 -12.59
C ILE A 43 11.90 11.49 -12.35
N ASP A 44 12.09 12.27 -13.40
CA ASP A 44 13.02 13.40 -13.44
C ASP A 44 14.41 12.96 -12.90
N GLU A 45 15.04 13.76 -12.05
CA GLU A 45 16.36 13.45 -11.50
C GLU A 45 16.28 12.71 -10.14
N GLU A 46 15.23 12.95 -9.35
CA GLU A 46 15.17 12.51 -7.95
C GLU A 46 14.08 11.48 -7.66
N GLY A 47 13.07 11.30 -8.51
CA GLY A 47 11.95 10.40 -8.23
C GLY A 47 12.26 8.95 -8.56
N LEU A 48 11.88 8.03 -7.66
CA LEU A 48 11.89 6.59 -7.93
C LEU A 48 10.58 5.95 -7.49
N VAL A 49 9.90 5.23 -8.38
CA VAL A 49 8.67 4.50 -8.06
C VAL A 49 8.85 3.01 -8.31
N LEU A 50 8.88 2.22 -7.24
CA LEU A 50 8.91 0.76 -7.31
C LEU A 50 7.55 0.21 -7.73
N LEU A 51 7.55 -0.65 -8.75
CA LEU A 51 6.38 -1.37 -9.22
C LEU A 51 6.35 -2.76 -8.58
N VAL A 52 5.54 -2.91 -7.53
CA VAL A 52 5.43 -4.14 -6.74
C VAL A 52 4.42 -5.08 -7.41
N ASP A 53 4.89 -5.72 -8.48
CA ASP A 53 4.09 -6.61 -9.35
C ASP A 53 4.27 -8.12 -9.07
N GLN A 54 4.94 -8.43 -7.96
CA GLN A 54 5.24 -9.80 -7.52
C GLN A 54 5.49 -9.82 -6.02
N ALA A 55 5.50 -11.02 -5.45
CA ALA A 55 5.77 -11.21 -4.03
C ALA A 55 7.27 -11.07 -3.75
N TYR A 56 7.60 -10.42 -2.63
CA TYR A 56 8.97 -10.28 -2.16
C TYR A 56 9.14 -11.03 -0.84
N PRO A 57 10.27 -11.73 -0.62
CA PRO A 57 10.60 -12.27 0.69
C PRO A 57 10.63 -11.17 1.75
N ARG A 58 10.32 -11.52 2.99
CA ARG A 58 10.25 -10.55 4.10
C ARG A 58 11.56 -9.78 4.23
N ASP A 59 11.45 -8.46 4.39
CA ASP A 59 12.55 -7.49 4.55
C ASP A 59 13.54 -7.38 3.37
N SER A 60 13.34 -8.16 2.29
CA SER A 60 14.24 -8.13 1.13
C SER A 60 14.28 -6.77 0.43
N LEU A 61 13.17 -6.01 0.49
CA LEU A 61 13.10 -4.65 -0.04
C LEU A 61 13.83 -3.61 0.82
N ASN A 62 14.20 -3.93 2.07
CA ASN A 62 14.82 -2.96 2.97
C ASN A 62 16.17 -2.47 2.43
N SER A 63 17.02 -3.35 1.92
CA SER A 63 18.31 -2.96 1.35
C SER A 63 18.14 -1.99 0.17
N PHE A 64 17.24 -2.30 -0.75
CA PHE A 64 16.91 -1.44 -1.89
C PHE A 64 16.34 -0.08 -1.45
N TYR A 65 15.43 -0.08 -0.48
CA TYR A 65 14.85 1.13 0.09
C TYR A 65 15.93 2.03 0.73
N GLN A 66 16.82 1.46 1.55
CA GLN A 66 17.91 2.21 2.19
C GLN A 66 18.90 2.77 1.15
N GLU A 67 19.27 1.98 0.14
CA GLU A 67 20.13 2.44 -0.96
C GLU A 67 19.50 3.60 -1.74
N THR A 68 18.21 3.49 -2.04
CA THR A 68 17.44 4.52 -2.74
C THR A 68 17.47 5.84 -1.95
N ARG A 69 17.21 5.78 -0.63
CA ARG A 69 17.26 6.98 0.23
C ARG A 69 18.67 7.55 0.38
N LYS A 70 19.69 6.70 0.48
CA LYS A 70 21.10 7.14 0.53
C LYS A 70 21.53 7.90 -0.73
N ARG A 71 20.96 7.55 -1.89
CA ARG A 71 21.17 8.27 -3.16
C ARG A 71 20.35 9.57 -3.28
N GLY A 72 19.57 9.92 -2.25
CA GLY A 72 18.73 11.12 -2.25
C GLY A 72 17.44 10.98 -3.05
N HIS A 73 17.12 9.79 -3.57
CA HIS A 73 15.89 9.60 -4.33
C HIS A 73 14.65 9.71 -3.44
N ASN A 74 13.63 10.36 -3.96
CA ASN A 74 12.31 10.43 -3.38
C ASN A 74 11.51 9.17 -3.77
N PHE A 75 11.22 8.32 -2.78
CA PHE A 75 10.72 6.97 -3.02
C PHE A 75 9.19 6.87 -3.05
N GLY A 76 8.68 6.20 -4.08
CA GLY A 76 7.30 5.79 -4.31
C GLY A 76 7.22 4.27 -4.42
N ALA A 77 6.07 3.70 -4.06
CA ALA A 77 5.75 2.31 -4.39
C ALA A 77 4.30 2.21 -4.82
N VAL A 78 4.05 1.40 -5.86
CA VAL A 78 2.73 1.06 -6.35
C VAL A 78 2.61 -0.46 -6.37
N LEU A 79 1.63 -0.99 -5.64
CA LEU A 79 1.37 -2.41 -5.55
C LEU A 79 0.35 -2.83 -6.60
N PHE A 80 0.65 -3.90 -7.33
CA PHE A 80 -0.31 -4.48 -8.26
C PHE A 80 -1.39 -5.26 -7.50
N LYS A 81 -2.66 -5.04 -7.86
CA LYS A 81 -3.78 -5.93 -7.49
C LYS A 81 -4.40 -6.56 -8.73
N ASP A 82 -4.68 -7.85 -8.65
CA ASP A 82 -5.53 -8.54 -9.61
C ASP A 82 -6.97 -8.11 -9.32
N GLY A 83 -7.59 -7.35 -10.23
CA GLY A 83 -8.92 -6.75 -10.07
C GLY A 83 -10.10 -7.70 -9.79
N GLU A 84 -9.84 -8.98 -9.51
CA GLU A 84 -10.80 -10.00 -9.06
C GLU A 84 -10.83 -10.14 -7.53
N LEU A 85 -9.70 -9.94 -6.84
CA LEU A 85 -9.56 -10.11 -5.39
C LEU A 85 -8.73 -8.95 -4.82
N PHE A 86 -9.27 -7.73 -4.91
CA PHE A 86 -8.57 -6.50 -4.53
C PHE A 86 -7.94 -6.60 -3.12
N PHE A 87 -8.67 -7.23 -2.20
CA PHE A 87 -8.11 -7.71 -0.95
C PHE A 87 -8.70 -9.07 -0.58
N ARG A 88 -7.89 -9.94 0.03
CA ARG A 88 -8.41 -11.15 0.69
C ARG A 88 -9.17 -10.69 1.93
N ASN A 89 -10.50 -10.65 1.84
CA ASN A 89 -11.33 -10.24 2.97
C ASN A 89 -11.16 -11.25 4.11
N ALA A 90 -10.71 -10.79 5.28
CA ALA A 90 -10.62 -11.65 6.44
C ALA A 90 -12.01 -12.10 6.94
N ALA A 91 -13.06 -11.31 6.64
CA ALA A 91 -14.45 -11.56 7.04
C ALA A 91 -15.14 -12.70 6.28
N ASP A 92 -14.59 -13.15 5.14
CA ASP A 92 -15.14 -14.31 4.40
C ASP A 92 -14.83 -15.62 5.11
N LYS A 93 -13.86 -15.63 6.03
CA LYS A 93 -13.67 -16.72 6.99
C LYS A 93 -14.59 -16.46 8.19
N ASN A 94 -15.71 -17.19 8.24
CA ASN A 94 -16.77 -17.11 9.26
C ASN A 94 -16.30 -17.19 10.74
N TYR A 95 -15.04 -17.54 11.02
CA TYR A 95 -14.50 -17.66 12.38
C TYR A 95 -14.34 -16.34 13.14
N PHE A 96 -14.50 -15.18 12.48
CA PHE A 96 -14.37 -13.86 13.12
C PHE A 96 -15.72 -13.22 13.49
N LYS A 97 -16.85 -13.76 13.02
CA LYS A 97 -18.16 -13.14 13.19
C LYS A 97 -18.87 -13.65 14.45
N LYS A 98 -18.96 -12.75 15.44
CA LYS A 98 -20.04 -12.63 16.42
C LYS A 98 -20.27 -13.80 17.40
N ASP A 99 -19.25 -14.13 18.18
CA ASP A 99 -19.41 -14.89 19.43
C ASP A 99 -18.73 -14.18 20.61
N LYS A 100 -19.29 -14.32 21.82
CA LYS A 100 -18.79 -13.66 23.05
C LYS A 100 -17.33 -14.01 23.41
N TYR A 101 -16.77 -15.04 22.78
CA TYR A 101 -15.42 -15.55 23.00
C TYR A 101 -14.41 -15.15 21.93
N LEU A 102 -14.74 -14.19 21.05
CA LEU A 102 -13.88 -13.79 19.93
C LEU A 102 -13.00 -12.58 20.24
N SER A 103 -11.80 -12.57 19.67
CA SER A 103 -10.78 -11.54 19.87
C SER A 103 -11.01 -10.23 19.12
N LEU A 104 -12.09 -10.12 18.35
CA LEU A 104 -12.44 -8.95 17.53
C LEU A 104 -13.76 -8.27 17.95
N LYS A 105 -14.28 -8.57 19.14
CA LYS A 105 -15.58 -8.08 19.64
C LYS A 105 -15.78 -6.55 19.64
N LYS A 106 -14.69 -5.78 19.57
CA LYS A 106 -14.71 -4.30 19.53
C LYS A 106 -14.98 -3.72 18.13
N TYR A 107 -14.92 -4.55 17.08
CA TYR A 107 -15.11 -4.11 15.69
C TYR A 107 -16.53 -4.40 15.20
N SER A 108 -17.11 -3.43 14.53
CA SER A 108 -18.38 -3.57 13.80
C SER A 108 -18.23 -4.51 12.59
N ASN A 109 -19.37 -4.99 12.07
CA ASN A 109 -19.37 -5.79 10.84
C ASN A 109 -18.73 -5.06 9.67
N GLU A 110 -19.01 -3.76 9.52
CA GLU A 110 -18.43 -2.92 8.49
C GLU A 110 -16.91 -2.80 8.63
N GLU A 111 -16.40 -2.63 9.85
CA GLU A 111 -14.96 -2.64 10.12
C GLU A 111 -14.32 -3.99 9.81
N MET A 112 -14.96 -5.09 10.20
CA MET A 112 -14.49 -6.43 9.85
C MET A 112 -14.39 -6.64 8.34
N HIS A 113 -15.36 -6.12 7.56
CA HIS A 113 -15.31 -6.19 6.10
C HIS A 113 -14.19 -5.36 5.47
N ARG A 114 -13.66 -4.37 6.19
CA ARG A 114 -12.50 -3.55 5.81
C ARG A 114 -11.16 -4.15 6.27
N MET A 115 -11.18 -5.29 6.97
CA MET A 115 -9.97 -5.94 7.47
C MET A 115 -9.28 -6.78 6.40
N ILE A 116 -8.02 -6.49 6.19
CA ILE A 116 -7.18 -7.06 5.15
C ILE A 116 -5.97 -7.74 5.76
N LEU A 117 -5.70 -8.95 5.25
CA LEU A 117 -4.46 -9.64 5.55
C LEU A 117 -3.35 -9.15 4.61
N PHE A 118 -2.37 -8.46 5.17
CA PHE A 118 -1.21 -7.99 4.42
C PHE A 118 -0.23 -9.13 4.05
N ARG A 119 0.37 -8.97 2.87
CA ARG A 119 1.56 -9.68 2.42
C ARG A 119 2.83 -9.05 3.03
N PRO A 120 3.97 -9.75 3.05
CA PRO A 120 5.21 -9.21 3.62
C PRO A 120 5.62 -7.85 3.04
N GLU A 121 5.47 -7.65 1.73
CA GLU A 121 5.75 -6.39 1.05
C GLU A 121 4.81 -5.25 1.47
N GLU A 122 3.53 -5.55 1.74
CA GLU A 122 2.56 -4.57 2.23
C GLU A 122 2.87 -4.15 3.67
N ILE A 123 3.24 -5.12 4.53
CA ILE A 123 3.68 -4.84 5.91
C ILE A 123 4.90 -3.93 5.89
N PHE A 124 5.93 -4.29 5.12
CA PHE A 124 7.15 -3.50 5.01
C PHE A 124 6.86 -2.07 4.55
N LEU A 125 6.07 -1.91 3.47
CA LEU A 125 5.75 -0.57 2.96
C LEU A 125 4.90 0.24 3.93
N ASN A 126 3.95 -0.39 4.64
CA ASN A 126 3.10 0.28 5.62
C ASN A 126 3.85 0.71 6.88
N GLU A 127 4.91 0.00 7.25
CA GLU A 127 5.80 0.42 8.34
C GLU A 127 6.68 1.63 7.97
N LYS A 128 6.93 1.85 6.67
CA LYS A 128 7.76 2.96 6.18
C LYS A 128 6.96 4.15 5.68
N ARG A 129 5.69 3.96 5.34
CA ARG A 129 4.83 4.94 4.68
C ARG A 129 3.50 5.05 5.41
N SER A 130 2.95 6.25 5.45
CA SER A 130 1.61 6.51 6.00
C SER A 130 0.46 5.95 5.16
N HIS A 131 0.74 5.56 3.91
CA HIS A 131 -0.24 5.13 2.94
C HIS A 131 0.34 4.08 1.98
N LEU A 132 -0.54 3.23 1.45
CA LEU A 132 -0.25 2.29 0.38
C LEU A 132 -1.00 2.69 -0.89
N GLN A 133 -0.36 2.51 -2.05
CA GLN A 133 -0.94 2.84 -3.34
C GLN A 133 -1.04 1.58 -4.18
N TYR A 134 -2.20 1.36 -4.77
CA TYR A 134 -2.50 0.16 -5.54
C TYR A 134 -2.91 0.54 -6.95
N TYR A 135 -2.29 -0.14 -7.92
CA TYR A 135 -2.79 -0.13 -9.29
C TYR A 135 -3.89 -1.17 -9.44
N GLN A 136 -5.03 -0.72 -9.96
CA GLN A 136 -6.17 -1.53 -10.31
C GLN A 136 -6.28 -1.61 -11.83
N PRO A 137 -6.14 -2.80 -12.44
CA PRO A 137 -6.42 -2.95 -13.87
C PRO A 137 -7.92 -2.79 -14.15
N SER A 138 -8.26 -2.44 -15.38
CA SER A 138 -9.66 -2.41 -15.82
C SER A 138 -10.31 -3.80 -15.67
N SER A 139 -11.53 -3.84 -15.16
CA SER A 139 -12.40 -5.03 -15.12
C SER A 139 -13.79 -4.68 -15.64
N ALA A 140 -14.69 -5.67 -15.72
CA ALA A 140 -16.06 -5.46 -16.22
C ALA A 140 -16.83 -4.37 -15.44
N ASN A 141 -16.51 -4.18 -14.16
CA ASN A 141 -17.22 -3.27 -13.26
C ASN A 141 -16.38 -2.08 -12.80
N LEU A 142 -15.08 -2.06 -13.08
CA LEU A 142 -14.15 -1.07 -12.55
C LEU A 142 -13.21 -0.56 -13.63
N ASN A 143 -13.08 0.77 -13.69
CA ASN A 143 -12.08 1.40 -14.55
C ASN A 143 -10.66 1.18 -14.00
N GLU A 144 -9.69 1.21 -14.90
CA GLU A 144 -8.28 1.25 -14.55
C GLU A 144 -7.98 2.51 -13.73
N CYS A 145 -7.40 2.35 -12.54
CA CYS A 145 -7.10 3.48 -11.68
C CYS A 145 -5.97 3.22 -10.67
N LEU A 146 -5.50 4.31 -10.07
CA LEU A 146 -4.67 4.27 -8.87
C LEU A 146 -5.56 4.52 -7.64
N THR A 147 -5.45 3.67 -6.64
CA THR A 147 -6.18 3.82 -5.37
C THR A 147 -5.20 3.96 -4.22
N ILE A 148 -5.45 4.90 -3.31
CA ILE A 148 -4.64 5.12 -2.12
C ILE A 148 -5.42 4.72 -0.87
N PHE A 149 -4.77 4.00 0.03
CA PHE A 149 -5.34 3.57 1.30
C PHE A 149 -4.46 3.97 2.47
N ASN A 150 -5.12 4.34 3.57
CA ASN A 150 -4.50 4.44 4.88
C ASN A 150 -4.98 3.29 5.75
N PHE A 151 -4.04 2.63 6.41
CA PHE A 151 -4.33 1.46 7.23
C PHE A 151 -3.92 1.65 8.68
N GLN A 152 -4.58 0.92 9.57
CA GLN A 152 -4.20 0.77 10.96
C GLN A 152 -4.13 -0.71 11.33
N SER A 153 -3.23 -1.06 12.25
CA SER A 153 -3.13 -2.40 12.79
C SER A 153 -4.40 -2.76 13.55
N VAL A 154 -4.94 -3.96 13.32
CA VAL A 154 -6.05 -4.48 14.13
C VAL A 154 -5.53 -4.91 15.49
N ARG A 155 -6.23 -4.54 16.56
CA ARG A 155 -5.90 -4.91 17.95
C ARG A 155 -6.84 -6.03 18.40
N PHE A 156 -6.26 -7.17 18.75
CA PHE A 156 -7.00 -8.28 19.32
C PHE A 156 -7.26 -8.02 20.80
N ASP A 157 -8.51 -8.24 21.22
CA ASP A 157 -8.97 -8.13 22.60
C ASP A 157 -9.17 -9.53 23.20
N TYR A 158 -8.32 -9.92 24.13
CA TYR A 158 -8.37 -11.22 24.80
C TYR A 158 -8.88 -11.14 26.25
N SER A 159 -9.49 -10.01 26.65
CA SER A 159 -9.95 -9.76 28.03
C SER A 159 -10.89 -10.84 28.60
N HIS A 160 -11.53 -11.64 27.76
CA HIS A 160 -12.47 -12.70 28.16
C HIS A 160 -11.85 -14.09 28.34
N ILE A 161 -10.56 -14.29 28.05
CA ILE A 161 -9.94 -15.64 28.04
C ILE A 161 -9.54 -16.12 29.45
N ASP A 162 -9.59 -15.26 30.48
CA ASP A 162 -9.26 -15.70 31.83
C ASP A 162 -10.11 -15.05 32.93
N GLU A 163 -11.19 -15.74 33.32
CA GLU A 163 -11.96 -15.45 34.53
C GLU A 163 -11.24 -15.94 35.81
N SER A 164 -10.17 -16.74 35.68
CA SER A 164 -9.49 -17.42 36.80
C SER A 164 -8.20 -16.74 37.29
N GLY A 165 -7.76 -15.65 36.63
CA GLY A 165 -6.66 -14.77 37.07
C GLY A 165 -5.24 -15.34 36.96
N ARG A 166 -5.04 -16.47 36.26
CA ARG A 166 -3.74 -17.13 36.07
C ARG A 166 -2.94 -16.60 34.87
N PHE A 167 -3.60 -15.93 33.93
CA PHE A 167 -3.08 -15.29 32.73
C PHE A 167 -3.55 -13.84 32.67
N LYS A 168 -2.63 -12.88 32.56
CA LYS A 168 -3.01 -11.49 32.27
C LYS A 168 -3.52 -11.42 30.82
N PRO A 169 -4.79 -11.06 30.57
CA PRO A 169 -5.24 -10.80 29.22
C PRO A 169 -4.39 -9.66 28.64
N SER A 170 -3.74 -9.91 27.52
CA SER A 170 -2.95 -8.88 26.83
C SER A 170 -3.63 -8.57 25.52
N ASP A 171 -4.11 -7.34 25.39
CA ASP A 171 -4.47 -6.85 24.07
C ASP A 171 -3.21 -6.81 23.21
N LYS A 172 -3.32 -7.30 21.98
CA LYS A 172 -2.16 -7.44 21.09
C LYS A 172 -2.46 -6.92 19.71
N GLU A 173 -1.60 -6.07 19.19
CA GLU A 173 -1.64 -5.67 17.80
C GLU A 173 -1.34 -6.85 16.87
N SER A 174 -2.13 -6.96 15.82
CA SER A 174 -1.91 -7.93 14.77
C SER A 174 -0.67 -7.58 13.97
N LYS A 175 0.15 -8.60 13.70
CA LYS A 175 1.34 -8.47 12.84
C LYS A 175 1.01 -8.47 11.35
N ARG A 176 -0.24 -8.77 10.97
CA ARG A 176 -0.62 -9.04 9.56
C ARG A 176 -2.01 -8.57 9.19
N LEU A 177 -2.88 -8.32 10.16
CA LEU A 177 -4.26 -7.91 9.92
C LEU A 177 -4.36 -6.40 10.14
N TYR A 178 -4.76 -5.71 9.09
CA TYR A 178 -4.91 -4.26 9.05
C TYR A 178 -6.32 -3.90 8.65
N ILE A 179 -6.82 -2.77 9.11
CA ILE A 179 -8.10 -2.21 8.71
C ILE A 179 -7.84 -0.92 7.95
N TRP A 180 -8.50 -0.71 6.80
CA TRP A 180 -8.42 0.59 6.13
C TRP A 180 -9.40 1.59 6.75
N ASN A 181 -8.92 2.81 6.93
CA ASN A 181 -9.71 3.90 7.49
C ASN A 181 -10.10 4.94 6.45
N ASP A 182 -9.30 5.05 5.40
CA ASP A 182 -9.51 5.98 4.28
C ASP A 182 -9.15 5.26 2.98
N ARG A 183 -9.97 5.48 1.96
CA ARG A 183 -9.82 4.96 0.61
C ARG A 183 -10.09 6.10 -0.37
N LYS A 184 -9.09 6.45 -1.16
CA LYS A 184 -9.21 7.42 -2.25
C LYS A 184 -9.13 6.68 -3.58
N GLU A 185 -10.30 6.37 -4.14
CA GLU A 185 -10.44 5.85 -5.50
C GLU A 185 -10.14 6.95 -6.51
N ASN A 186 -9.63 6.57 -7.68
CA ASN A 186 -9.21 7.51 -8.73
C ASN A 186 -8.34 8.61 -8.14
N ALA A 187 -7.34 8.23 -7.35
CA ALA A 187 -6.37 9.19 -6.89
C ALA A 187 -5.70 9.76 -8.15
N ASP A 188 -6.05 10.98 -8.51
CA ASP A 188 -5.43 11.74 -9.59
C ASP A 188 -3.96 12.05 -9.29
N SER A 189 -3.34 11.36 -8.33
CA SER A 189 -2.03 11.67 -7.80
C SER A 189 -1.26 10.43 -7.41
N LEU A 190 -0.04 10.30 -7.95
CA LEU A 190 0.96 9.38 -7.41
C LEU A 190 1.76 10.09 -6.30
N ARG A 191 1.82 9.46 -5.13
CA ARG A 191 2.51 9.96 -3.95
C ARG A 191 3.87 9.27 -3.75
N LEU A 192 4.91 10.08 -3.68
CA LEU A 192 6.22 9.69 -3.20
C LEU A 192 6.34 10.12 -1.73
N GLU A 193 7.47 9.84 -1.07
CA GLU A 193 7.69 10.27 0.33
C GLU A 193 7.52 11.79 0.52
N LYS A 194 8.04 12.58 -0.42
CA LYS A 194 8.03 14.06 -0.36
C LYS A 194 7.19 14.74 -1.44
N TRP A 195 6.85 14.04 -2.53
CA TRP A 195 6.25 14.65 -3.71
C TRP A 195 4.89 14.04 -4.04
N VAL A 196 4.07 14.85 -4.70
CA VAL A 196 2.81 14.44 -5.32
C VAL A 196 2.93 14.80 -6.80
N LEU A 197 2.91 13.79 -7.68
CA LEU A 197 3.37 13.94 -9.07
C LEU A 197 2.27 14.20 -10.10
N PHE A 198 1.01 14.05 -9.73
CA PHE A 198 -0.13 14.52 -10.54
C PHE A 198 -1.31 14.83 -9.61
N GLY A 199 -2.32 15.55 -10.10
CA GLY A 199 -3.55 15.84 -9.34
C GLY A 199 -3.91 17.33 -9.37
N ASN A 200 -5.19 17.65 -9.30
CA ASN A 200 -5.67 19.03 -9.33
C ASN A 200 -4.93 19.89 -8.29
N THR A 201 -4.16 20.85 -8.78
CA THR A 201 -3.17 21.67 -8.08
C THR A 201 -3.77 22.68 -7.09
N SER A 202 -5.07 22.65 -6.85
CA SER A 202 -5.75 23.59 -5.94
C SER A 202 -5.32 23.46 -4.47
N GLU A 203 -4.63 22.39 -4.08
CA GLU A 203 -4.08 22.23 -2.72
C GLU A 203 -2.55 22.34 -2.63
N ILE A 204 -1.82 22.07 -3.72
CA ILE A 204 -0.34 22.06 -3.72
C ILE A 204 0.23 23.49 -3.59
N GLY A 205 -0.52 24.50 -4.04
CA GLY A 205 -0.14 25.91 -3.90
C GLY A 205 -0.17 26.46 -2.47
N LYS A 206 -0.87 25.81 -1.52
CA LYS A 206 -0.99 26.31 -0.14
C LYS A 206 0.15 25.87 0.76
N GLN A 207 0.80 24.74 0.47
CA GLN A 207 1.85 24.19 1.33
C GLN A 207 3.23 24.80 1.05
N ARG A 208 3.50 25.24 -0.19
CA ARG A 208 4.74 25.99 -0.48
C ARG A 208 4.72 27.43 0.04
N GLN A 209 3.54 28.06 0.20
CA GLN A 209 3.47 29.39 0.82
C GLN A 209 3.63 29.33 2.34
N SER A 210 3.18 28.29 3.04
CA SER A 210 3.33 28.23 4.51
C SER A 210 4.77 28.01 4.98
N ASP A 211 5.63 27.43 4.14
CA ASP A 211 7.03 27.13 4.49
C ASP A 211 8.00 28.25 4.05
N LEU A 212 7.53 29.24 3.28
CA LEU A 212 8.28 30.46 2.95
C LEU A 212 8.04 31.61 3.95
N PHE A 213 7.13 31.42 4.91
CA PHE A 213 6.78 32.40 5.95
C PHE A 213 6.97 31.86 7.37
N ARG A 214 7.86 30.88 7.58
CA ARG A 214 8.31 30.44 8.90
C ARG A 214 9.82 30.49 9.04
#